data_AF-A0A7C7H5V7-F1
#
_entry.id   AF-A0A7C7H5V7-F1
#
_cell.length_a   1.000
_cell.length_b   1.000
_cell.length_c   1.000
_cell.angle_alpha   90.00
_cell.angle_beta   90.00
_cell.angle_gamma   90.00
#
_symmetry.space_group_name_H-M   'P 1'
#
loop_
_entity.id
_entity.type
_entity.pdbx_description
1 polymer ?
#
loop_
_entity_poly.entity_id
_entity_poly.type
_entity_poly.pdbx_seq_one_letter_code
_entity_poly.pdbx_strand_id
1 'polypeptide(L)'
;MRLLVIIPLLLTASLCFSQEQTISQEQRDNGKFYFYWGWNHGWYTRSDINFRGDDYDFTLKDVIANDRQSKFNLNTYFNPVLLTIPQYNFRVGFFINKNYNFSFGIDHMKYVVQSGQTVKINGIIKSTGTEFDGNYANDDIVLSNDFLRFEHSDGLNYINFELRRFDEIINLNNVKISLTEGFGLGALYPKT
;
A
#
# COMPACT_ATOMS: atom_id res chain seq x y z
N MET A 1 -20.21 -7.33 84.41
CA MET A 1 -19.71 -8.45 83.59
C MET A 1 -19.67 -8.00 82.13
N ARG A 2 -18.49 -7.84 81.54
CA ARG A 2 -18.32 -7.60 80.09
C ARG A 2 -17.95 -8.93 79.45
N LEU A 3 -18.82 -9.47 78.60
CA LEU A 3 -18.59 -10.72 77.88
C LEU A 3 -17.75 -10.39 76.63
N LEU A 4 -16.54 -10.93 76.56
CA LEU A 4 -15.63 -10.74 75.44
C LEU A 4 -15.88 -11.90 74.46
N VAL A 5 -16.54 -11.60 73.33
CA VAL A 5 -16.81 -12.59 72.27
C VAL A 5 -15.62 -12.61 71.33
N ILE A 6 -14.84 -13.69 71.35
CA ILE A 6 -13.76 -13.94 70.39
C ILE A 6 -14.35 -14.77 69.26
N ILE A 7 -14.40 -14.21 68.05
CA ILE A 7 -14.80 -14.91 66.82
C ILE A 7 -13.52 -15.54 66.22
N PRO A 8 -13.46 -16.86 65.99
CA PRO A 8 -12.35 -17.44 65.25
C PRO A 8 -12.53 -17.16 63.75
N LEU A 9 -11.57 -16.47 63.16
CA LEU A 9 -11.48 -16.26 61.72
C LEU A 9 -11.03 -17.57 61.04
N LEU A 10 -11.97 -18.34 60.49
CA LEU A 10 -11.65 -19.47 59.62
C LEU A 10 -11.07 -18.94 58.30
N LEU A 11 -9.76 -19.03 58.12
CA LEU A 11 -9.12 -18.93 56.80
C LEU A 11 -9.39 -20.22 56.04
N THR A 12 -10.32 -20.19 55.10
CA THR A 12 -10.48 -21.23 54.09
C THR A 12 -9.41 -21.04 53.02
N ALA A 13 -8.37 -21.88 53.05
CA ALA A 13 -7.41 -21.97 51.96
C ALA A 13 -8.12 -22.57 50.74
N SER A 14 -8.52 -21.73 49.80
CA SER A 14 -9.01 -22.19 48.49
C SER A 14 -7.80 -22.64 47.69
N LEU A 15 -7.70 -23.94 47.41
CA LEU A 15 -6.74 -24.48 46.46
C LEU A 15 -7.12 -23.98 45.06
N CYS A 16 -6.56 -22.85 44.65
CA CYS A 16 -6.64 -22.40 43.26
C CYS A 16 -5.80 -23.34 42.41
N PHE A 17 -6.45 -24.27 41.73
CA PHE A 17 -5.85 -24.97 40.60
C PHE A 17 -5.89 -24.05 39.39
N SER A 18 -4.77 -23.37 39.10
CA SER A 18 -4.55 -22.76 37.79
C SER A 18 -4.26 -23.88 36.80
N GLN A 19 -5.29 -24.37 36.11
CA GLN A 19 -5.07 -25.19 34.92
C GLN A 19 -4.51 -24.28 33.82
N GLU A 20 -3.25 -24.48 33.46
CA GLU A 20 -2.67 -23.88 32.26
C GLU A 20 -3.33 -24.54 31.05
N GLN A 21 -4.36 -23.87 30.54
CA GLN A 21 -5.01 -24.29 29.31
C GLN A 21 -3.98 -24.14 28.20
N THR A 22 -3.46 -25.26 27.68
CA THR A 22 -2.60 -25.27 26.50
C THR A 22 -3.46 -24.91 25.28
N ILE A 23 -3.79 -23.63 25.16
CA ILE A 23 -4.43 -23.06 23.98
C ILE A 23 -3.46 -23.34 22.84
N SER A 24 -3.85 -24.20 21.90
CA SER A 24 -3.03 -24.48 20.72
C SER A 24 -2.69 -23.15 20.04
N GLN A 25 -1.49 -23.02 19.46
CA GLN A 25 -1.10 -21.82 18.70
C GLN A 25 -2.18 -21.43 17.68
N GLU A 26 -2.91 -22.43 17.15
CA GLU A 26 -4.05 -22.24 16.26
C GLU A 26 -5.18 -21.37 16.84
N GLN A 27 -5.50 -21.50 18.12
CA GLN A 27 -6.51 -20.69 18.79
C GLN A 27 -5.97 -19.29 19.16
N ARG A 28 -4.64 -19.12 19.28
CA ARG A 28 -4.02 -17.85 19.66
C ARG A 28 -4.06 -16.79 18.58
N ASP A 29 -4.09 -17.16 17.30
CA ASP A 29 -3.99 -16.19 16.19
C ASP A 29 -5.35 -15.74 15.63
N ASN A 30 -6.44 -16.41 16.02
CA ASN A 30 -7.78 -15.98 15.68
C ASN A 30 -8.14 -14.67 16.39
N GLY A 31 -8.65 -13.68 15.66
CA GLY A 31 -9.10 -12.41 16.20
C GLY A 31 -8.01 -11.36 16.41
N LYS A 32 -6.77 -11.61 15.95
CA LYS A 32 -5.67 -10.66 16.09
C LYS A 32 -5.74 -9.55 15.03
N PHE A 33 -5.52 -8.32 15.47
CA PHE A 33 -5.24 -7.20 14.58
C PHE A 33 -3.73 -7.07 14.36
N TYR A 34 -3.37 -6.62 13.17
CA TYR A 34 -2.02 -6.17 12.87
C TYR A 34 -2.08 -4.84 12.12
N PHE A 35 -1.00 -4.09 12.22
CA PHE A 35 -0.81 -2.83 11.54
C PHE A 35 0.65 -2.70 11.13
N TYR A 36 0.90 -2.12 9.97
CA TYR A 36 2.22 -1.65 9.59
C TYR A 36 2.13 -0.38 8.75
N TRP A 37 3.21 0.39 8.84
CA TRP A 37 3.44 1.54 7.99
C TRP A 37 4.94 1.71 7.75
N GLY A 38 5.31 2.19 6.58
CA GLY A 38 6.70 2.49 6.26
C GLY A 38 6.86 3.13 4.89
N TRP A 39 8.05 3.67 4.63
CA TRP A 39 8.38 4.23 3.31
C TRP A 39 8.64 3.14 2.28
N ASN A 40 8.35 3.46 1.03
CA ASN A 40 8.60 2.55 -0.09
C ASN A 40 9.40 3.22 -1.21
N HIS A 41 9.81 2.42 -2.18
CA HIS A 41 10.39 2.90 -3.43
C HIS A 41 9.64 2.26 -4.61
N GLY A 42 9.53 2.99 -5.71
CA GLY A 42 8.84 2.54 -6.91
C GLY A 42 9.80 2.14 -8.01
N TRP A 43 9.44 1.10 -8.77
CA TRP A 43 10.06 0.80 -10.06
C TRP A 43 8.95 0.57 -11.08
N TYR A 44 9.10 1.19 -12.24
CA TYR A 44 8.07 1.18 -13.27
C TYR A 44 8.59 0.52 -14.54
N THR A 45 7.77 -0.36 -15.11
CA THR A 45 7.95 -0.80 -16.49
C THR A 45 7.51 0.29 -17.45
N ARG A 46 7.81 0.09 -18.73
CA ARG A 46 7.27 0.96 -19.78
C ARG A 46 5.76 0.81 -19.85
N SER A 47 5.08 1.91 -20.16
CA SER A 47 3.62 1.98 -20.19
C SER A 47 3.10 2.43 -21.56
N ASP A 48 2.00 1.83 -21.98
CA ASP A 48 1.16 2.38 -23.04
C ASP A 48 0.09 3.25 -22.41
N ILE A 49 0.01 4.52 -22.79
CA ILE A 49 -0.89 5.51 -22.17
C ILE A 49 -1.83 6.07 -23.23
N ASN A 50 -3.13 5.82 -23.10
CA ASN A 50 -4.15 6.42 -23.95
C ASN A 50 -4.71 7.69 -23.29
N PHE A 51 -4.74 8.77 -24.06
CA PHE A 51 -5.31 10.06 -23.71
C PHE A 51 -6.54 10.27 -24.59
N ARG A 52 -7.69 10.54 -23.97
CA ARG A 52 -8.96 10.73 -24.67
C ARG A 52 -9.72 11.94 -24.12
N GLY A 53 -10.17 12.78 -25.04
CA GLY A 53 -11.04 13.92 -24.83
C GLY A 53 -11.88 14.20 -26.08
N ASP A 54 -12.56 15.33 -26.12
CA ASP A 54 -13.44 15.67 -27.26
C ASP A 54 -12.63 15.92 -28.56
N ASP A 55 -11.45 16.51 -28.40
CA ASP A 55 -10.59 16.99 -29.48
C ASP A 55 -9.34 16.13 -29.70
N TYR A 56 -9.17 15.05 -28.92
CA TYR A 56 -8.03 14.16 -29.04
C TYR A 56 -8.37 12.72 -28.59
N ASP A 57 -7.80 11.74 -29.28
CA ASP A 57 -7.78 10.34 -28.86
C ASP A 57 -6.48 9.74 -29.41
N PHE A 58 -5.46 9.65 -28.57
CA PHE A 58 -4.16 9.14 -28.96
C PHE A 58 -3.53 8.27 -27.88
N THR A 59 -2.67 7.35 -28.30
CA THR A 59 -1.90 6.48 -27.42
C THR A 59 -0.42 6.72 -27.63
N LEU A 60 0.27 6.97 -26.51
CA LEU A 60 1.72 6.92 -26.43
C LEU A 60 2.15 5.49 -26.07
N LYS A 61 3.14 4.96 -26.77
CA LYS A 61 3.66 3.61 -26.55
C LYS A 61 5.00 3.62 -25.86
N ASP A 62 5.24 2.59 -25.04
CA ASP A 62 6.55 2.34 -24.40
C ASP A 62 7.09 3.53 -23.58
N VAL A 63 6.20 4.30 -22.96
CA VAL A 63 6.55 5.50 -22.18
C VAL A 63 7.35 5.11 -20.94
N ILE A 64 8.51 5.72 -20.77
CA ILE A 64 9.35 5.58 -19.58
C ILE A 64 8.87 6.56 -18.51
N ALA A 65 8.69 6.05 -17.30
CA ALA A 65 8.43 6.85 -16.12
C ALA A 65 9.33 6.42 -14.98
N ASN A 66 9.60 7.36 -14.07
CA ASN A 66 10.51 7.18 -12.96
C ASN A 66 9.79 7.46 -11.65
N ASP A 67 10.29 6.82 -10.60
CA ASP A 67 9.95 7.19 -9.24
C ASP A 67 10.47 8.59 -8.89
N ARG A 68 9.74 9.30 -8.03
CA ARG A 68 10.12 10.61 -7.48
C ARG A 68 10.11 10.59 -5.95
N GLN A 69 10.87 9.66 -5.37
CA GLN A 69 11.01 9.61 -3.92
C GLN A 69 11.62 10.90 -3.35
N SER A 70 11.11 11.35 -2.20
CA SER A 70 11.61 12.53 -1.51
C SER A 70 13.08 12.33 -1.14
N LYS A 71 13.94 13.33 -1.40
CA LYS A 71 15.35 13.28 -0.99
C LYS A 71 15.45 12.99 0.50
N PHE A 72 16.33 12.06 0.88
CA PHE A 72 16.49 11.68 2.28
C PHE A 72 16.88 12.89 3.14
N ASN A 73 16.07 13.15 4.16
CA ASN A 73 16.29 14.19 5.14
C ASN A 73 15.56 13.80 6.42
N LEU A 74 16.22 13.92 7.58
CA LEU A 74 15.64 13.52 8.86
C LEU A 74 14.32 14.24 9.17
N ASN A 75 14.22 15.53 8.86
CA ASN A 75 12.98 16.28 9.08
C ASN A 75 11.88 15.80 8.13
N THR A 76 12.16 15.59 6.84
CA THR A 76 11.15 15.11 5.90
C THR A 76 10.63 13.71 6.24
N TYR A 77 11.50 12.83 6.76
CA TYR A 77 11.14 11.44 7.02
C TYR A 77 10.63 11.23 8.45
N PHE A 78 11.12 11.92 9.48
CA PHE A 78 10.76 11.62 10.87
C PHE A 78 9.91 12.69 11.56
N ASN A 79 9.59 13.80 10.88
CA ASN A 79 8.64 14.77 11.40
C ASN A 79 7.20 14.26 11.22
N PRO A 80 6.41 14.08 12.30
CA PRO A 80 5.04 13.56 12.23
C PRO A 80 4.11 14.31 11.26
N VAL A 81 4.35 15.60 11.05
CA VAL A 81 3.55 16.44 10.15
C VAL A 81 3.88 16.18 8.68
N LEU A 82 5.09 15.68 8.38
CA LEU A 82 5.61 15.48 7.03
C LEU A 82 5.68 14.00 6.61
N LEU A 83 5.24 13.08 7.47
CA LEU A 83 5.36 11.63 7.25
C LEU A 83 4.74 11.14 5.93
N THR A 84 3.75 11.86 5.41
CA THR A 84 3.05 11.54 4.16
C THR A 84 3.67 12.16 2.90
N ILE A 85 4.72 12.99 3.03
CA ILE A 85 5.41 13.61 1.88
C ILE A 85 6.27 12.58 1.12
N PRO A 86 7.11 11.76 1.78
CA PRO A 86 7.69 10.58 1.13
C PRO A 86 6.60 9.58 0.75
N GLN A 87 6.89 8.74 -0.23
CA GLN A 87 6.03 7.59 -0.54
C GLN A 87 5.98 6.62 0.63
N TYR A 88 4.81 6.05 0.89
CA TYR A 88 4.59 5.11 1.99
C TYR A 88 3.60 4.00 1.64
N ASN A 89 3.71 2.89 2.36
CA ASN A 89 2.66 1.87 2.48
C ASN A 89 2.05 1.96 3.87
N PHE A 90 0.73 1.82 3.94
CA PHE A 90 -0.05 1.67 5.16
C PHE A 90 -0.88 0.39 5.02
N ARG A 91 -0.95 -0.44 6.07
CA ARG A 91 -1.91 -1.54 6.11
C ARG A 91 -2.38 -1.82 7.53
N VAL A 92 -3.66 -2.08 7.65
CA VAL A 92 -4.28 -2.69 8.82
C VAL A 92 -4.96 -3.99 8.40
N GLY A 93 -4.87 -5.01 9.23
CA GLY A 93 -5.54 -6.28 8.96
C GLY A 93 -5.98 -7.00 10.22
N PHE A 94 -6.82 -8.00 9.99
CA PHE A 94 -7.49 -8.79 11.02
C PHE A 94 -7.48 -10.26 10.63
N PHE A 95 -6.97 -11.11 11.52
CA PHE A 95 -6.95 -12.56 11.35
C PHE A 95 -8.32 -13.15 11.70
N ILE A 96 -8.99 -13.71 10.69
CA ILE A 96 -10.24 -14.48 10.82
C ILE A 96 -9.97 -15.83 11.48
N ASN A 97 -8.77 -16.36 11.27
CA ASN A 97 -8.20 -17.52 11.96
C ASN A 97 -6.67 -17.49 11.79
N LYS A 98 -5.96 -18.51 12.26
CA LYS A 98 -4.49 -18.59 12.21
C LYS A 98 -3.86 -18.44 10.82
N ASN A 99 -4.59 -18.79 9.75
CA ASN A 99 -4.05 -18.75 8.38
C ASN A 99 -4.69 -17.63 7.55
N TYR A 100 -5.93 -17.23 7.80
CA TYR A 100 -6.64 -16.29 6.93
C TYR A 100 -6.83 -14.93 7.59
N ASN A 101 -6.52 -13.87 6.85
CA ASN A 101 -6.74 -12.50 7.29
C ASN A 101 -7.38 -11.64 6.20
N PHE A 102 -8.17 -10.67 6.63
CA PHE A 102 -8.65 -9.58 5.80
C PHE A 102 -7.81 -8.33 6.09
N SER A 103 -7.54 -7.50 5.08
CA SER A 103 -6.77 -6.27 5.26
C SER A 103 -7.26 -5.14 4.38
N PHE A 104 -7.03 -3.92 4.86
CA PHE A 104 -7.17 -2.68 4.13
C PHE A 104 -5.79 -2.02 4.04
N GLY A 105 -5.40 -1.63 2.83
CA GLY A 105 -4.12 -1.02 2.54
C GLY A 105 -4.22 0.26 1.72
N ILE A 106 -3.23 1.14 1.90
CA ILE A 106 -3.03 2.32 1.07
C ILE A 106 -1.55 2.36 0.69
N ASP A 107 -1.28 2.37 -0.61
CA ASP A 107 0.06 2.53 -1.16
C ASP A 107 0.12 3.89 -1.87
N HIS A 108 0.89 4.82 -1.29
CA HIS A 108 1.09 6.17 -1.83
C HIS A 108 2.38 6.21 -2.63
N MET A 109 2.29 6.11 -3.96
CA MET A 109 3.43 6.06 -4.87
C MET A 109 3.51 7.32 -5.75
N LYS A 110 4.59 7.49 -6.53
CA LYS A 110 4.78 8.62 -7.46
C LYS A 110 5.23 8.14 -8.81
N TYR A 111 4.40 8.38 -9.83
CA TYR A 111 4.72 8.08 -11.22
C TYR A 111 4.98 9.37 -11.98
N VAL A 112 6.20 9.55 -12.52
CA VAL A 112 6.56 10.77 -13.26
C VAL A 112 7.11 10.38 -14.63
N VAL A 113 6.41 10.77 -15.70
CA VAL A 113 6.88 10.51 -17.07
C VAL A 113 8.17 11.26 -17.31
N GLN A 114 9.15 10.58 -17.90
CA GLN A 114 10.43 11.19 -18.24
C GLN A 114 10.24 12.23 -19.36
N SER A 115 10.60 13.49 -19.09
CA SER A 115 10.57 14.55 -20.10
C SER A 115 11.70 14.37 -21.12
N GLY A 116 11.47 14.77 -22.37
CA GLY A 116 12.46 14.75 -23.45
C GLY A 116 12.71 13.39 -24.10
N GLN A 117 11.99 12.34 -23.70
CA GLN A 117 12.04 11.05 -24.39
C GLN A 117 11.26 11.09 -25.71
N THR A 118 11.73 10.34 -26.71
CA THR A 118 10.99 10.08 -27.94
C THR A 118 10.22 8.77 -27.80
N VAL A 119 8.92 8.79 -28.08
CA VAL A 119 8.02 7.64 -28.02
C VAL A 119 7.20 7.54 -29.30
N LYS A 120 6.53 6.40 -29.49
CA LYS A 120 5.57 6.25 -30.59
C LYS A 120 4.20 6.78 -30.21
N ILE A 121 3.59 7.54 -31.11
CA ILE A 121 2.22 8.05 -30.99
C ILE A 121 1.33 7.47 -32.09
N ASN A 122 0.09 7.13 -31.71
CA ASN A 122 -0.95 6.67 -32.62
C ASN A 122 -2.27 7.34 -32.25
N GLY A 123 -3.04 7.83 -33.21
CA GLY A 123 -4.36 8.43 -32.98
C GLY A 123 -4.48 9.82 -33.56
N ILE A 124 -5.35 10.65 -32.98
CA ILE A 124 -5.67 11.98 -33.51
C ILE A 124 -5.58 13.04 -32.42
N ILE A 125 -5.06 14.20 -32.80
CA ILE A 125 -5.17 15.46 -32.08
C ILE A 125 -5.69 16.47 -33.10
N LYS A 126 -6.76 17.19 -32.79
CA LYS A 126 -7.35 18.16 -33.72
C LYS A 126 -7.90 19.36 -32.96
N SER A 127 -8.08 20.47 -33.66
CA SER A 127 -8.78 21.64 -33.13
C SER A 127 -8.13 22.23 -31.87
N THR A 128 -6.86 21.91 -31.56
CA THR A 128 -6.15 22.51 -30.42
C THR A 128 -5.51 23.84 -30.81
N GLY A 129 -5.25 24.06 -32.11
CA GLY A 129 -4.52 25.24 -32.60
C GLY A 129 -3.02 25.21 -32.26
N THR A 130 -2.52 24.07 -31.81
CA THR A 130 -1.09 23.84 -31.51
C THR A 130 -0.39 23.19 -32.70
N GLU A 131 0.94 23.13 -32.66
CA GLU A 131 1.74 22.40 -33.65
C GLU A 131 1.53 20.88 -33.63
N PHE A 132 0.81 20.37 -32.61
CA PHE A 132 0.54 18.94 -32.42
C PHE A 132 -0.79 18.48 -33.03
N ASP A 133 -1.53 19.36 -33.72
CA ASP A 133 -2.72 18.95 -34.47
C ASP A 133 -2.31 18.03 -35.65
N GLY A 134 -2.81 16.80 -35.67
CA GLY A 134 -2.44 15.80 -36.67
C GLY A 134 -3.10 14.43 -36.49
N ASN A 135 -3.02 13.62 -37.54
CA ASN A 135 -3.31 12.19 -37.50
C ASN A 135 -1.99 11.44 -37.41
N TYR A 136 -1.80 10.69 -36.33
CA TYR A 136 -0.59 9.97 -36.03
C TYR A 136 -0.75 8.48 -36.30
N ALA A 137 0.20 7.90 -37.03
CA ALA A 137 0.21 6.49 -37.41
C ALA A 137 1.56 5.86 -37.09
N ASN A 138 1.79 5.65 -35.79
CA ASN A 138 3.04 5.11 -35.23
C ASN A 138 4.24 6.02 -35.50
N ASP A 139 4.00 7.31 -35.43
CA ASP A 139 4.99 8.36 -35.62
C ASP A 139 5.84 8.54 -34.36
N ASP A 140 7.02 9.11 -34.52
CA ASP A 140 7.86 9.51 -33.39
C ASP A 140 7.41 10.88 -32.88
N ILE A 141 7.24 11.00 -31.57
CA ILE A 141 6.98 12.27 -30.90
C ILE A 141 7.88 12.43 -29.68
N VAL A 142 8.39 13.64 -29.47
CA VAL A 142 9.16 13.99 -28.28
C VAL A 142 8.20 14.46 -27.20
N LEU A 143 8.29 13.86 -26.01
CA LEU A 143 7.54 14.29 -24.82
C LEU A 143 8.19 15.55 -24.24
N SER A 144 8.08 16.66 -24.96
CA SER A 144 8.53 17.98 -24.54
C SER A 144 7.60 18.56 -23.46
N ASN A 145 8.06 19.60 -22.78
CA ASN A 145 7.23 20.32 -21.80
C ASN A 145 5.99 20.97 -22.43
N ASP A 146 6.06 21.33 -23.72
CA ASP A 146 4.98 21.97 -24.46
C ASP A 146 3.95 20.94 -24.97
N PHE A 147 4.36 19.68 -25.16
CA PHE A 147 3.47 18.59 -25.55
C PHE A 147 2.79 17.92 -24.35
N LEU A 148 3.58 17.33 -23.44
CA LEU A 148 3.03 16.54 -22.34
C LEU A 148 3.91 16.58 -21.09
N ARG A 149 3.31 17.08 -20.00
CA ARG A 149 3.82 16.92 -18.63
C ARG A 149 2.83 16.08 -17.85
N PHE A 150 3.18 14.82 -17.62
CA PHE A 150 2.29 13.86 -16.96
C PHE A 150 2.94 13.26 -15.72
N GLU A 151 2.26 13.43 -14.58
CA GLU A 151 2.66 12.82 -13.31
C GLU A 151 1.45 12.46 -12.43
N HIS A 152 1.66 11.46 -11.58
CA HIS A 152 0.78 11.10 -10.46
C HIS A 152 1.58 11.13 -9.15
N SER A 153 2.12 12.30 -8.81
CA SER A 153 2.96 12.47 -7.62
C SER A 153 2.19 12.52 -6.31
N ASP A 154 0.95 13.00 -6.35
CA ASP A 154 0.01 12.93 -5.22
C ASP A 154 -1.29 12.20 -5.64
N GLY A 155 -1.33 11.71 -6.89
CA GLY A 155 -2.48 11.05 -7.50
C GLY A 155 -2.42 9.51 -7.48
N LEU A 156 -1.24 8.91 -7.28
CA LEU A 156 -1.08 7.45 -7.30
C LEU A 156 -1.25 6.86 -5.90
N ASN A 157 -2.47 6.98 -5.36
CA ASN A 157 -2.86 6.36 -4.11
C ASN A 157 -3.63 5.08 -4.40
N TYR A 158 -2.98 3.93 -4.30
CA TYR A 158 -3.65 2.64 -4.48
C TYR A 158 -4.27 2.19 -3.17
N ILE A 159 -5.59 2.30 -3.08
CA ILE A 159 -6.38 1.81 -1.96
C ILE A 159 -6.81 0.38 -2.28
N ASN A 160 -6.55 -0.56 -1.38
CA ASN A 160 -6.85 -1.97 -1.60
C ASN A 160 -7.48 -2.65 -0.39
N PHE A 161 -8.28 -3.67 -0.69
CA PHE A 161 -8.81 -4.63 0.27
C PHE A 161 -8.39 -6.02 -0.16
N GLU A 162 -7.87 -6.80 0.77
CA GLU A 162 -7.27 -8.09 0.44
C GLU A 162 -7.67 -9.17 1.43
N LEU A 163 -8.00 -10.35 0.90
CA LEU A 163 -8.11 -11.59 1.64
C LEU A 163 -6.85 -12.41 1.40
N ARG A 164 -6.09 -12.63 2.47
CA ARG A 164 -4.79 -13.30 2.42
C ARG A 164 -4.79 -14.55 3.26
N ARG A 165 -4.10 -15.58 2.77
CA ARG A 165 -3.70 -16.78 3.49
C ARG A 165 -2.22 -16.66 3.86
N PHE A 166 -1.89 -17.11 5.05
CA PHE A 166 -0.58 -17.11 5.66
C PHE A 166 -0.25 -18.54 6.10
N ASP A 167 0.86 -19.08 5.62
CA ASP A 167 1.34 -20.41 5.97
C ASP A 167 2.79 -20.30 6.44
N GLU A 168 3.08 -20.79 7.65
CA GLU A 168 4.45 -20.96 8.12
C GLU A 168 5.04 -22.20 7.46
N ILE A 169 6.06 -22.02 6.61
CA ILE A 169 6.69 -23.11 5.85
C ILE A 169 7.87 -23.69 6.62
N ILE A 170 8.67 -22.82 7.26
CA ILE A 170 9.86 -23.22 8.00
C ILE A 170 9.83 -22.56 9.37
N ASN A 171 10.01 -23.36 10.40
CA ASN A 171 10.12 -22.91 11.78
C ASN A 171 11.42 -23.42 12.37
N LEU A 172 12.44 -22.56 12.39
CA LEU A 172 13.65 -22.74 13.16
C LEU A 172 13.47 -21.96 14.46
N ASN A 173 14.07 -22.41 15.56
CA ASN A 173 13.87 -21.84 16.91
C ASN A 173 13.78 -20.29 16.95
N ASN A 174 14.65 -19.60 16.21
CA ASN A 174 14.70 -18.14 16.16
C ASN A 174 14.27 -17.52 14.80
N VAL A 175 14.02 -18.33 13.78
CA VAL A 175 13.74 -17.86 12.41
C VAL A 175 12.54 -18.60 11.86
N LYS A 176 11.50 -17.85 11.53
CA LYS A 176 10.30 -18.36 10.88
C LYS A 176 10.22 -17.81 9.47
N ILE A 177 10.01 -18.69 8.50
CA ILE A 177 9.77 -18.32 7.10
C ILE A 177 8.34 -18.70 6.79
N SER A 178 7.60 -17.71 6.31
CA SER A 178 6.18 -17.86 5.98
C SER A 178 5.92 -17.42 4.56
N LEU A 179 4.97 -18.09 3.92
CA LEU A 179 4.39 -17.69 2.65
C LEU A 179 3.08 -16.98 2.91
N THR A 180 2.86 -15.89 2.17
CA THR A 180 1.59 -15.19 2.16
C THR A 180 1.10 -15.13 0.72
N GLU A 181 -0.12 -15.59 0.49
CA GLU A 181 -0.80 -15.57 -0.80
C GLU A 181 -2.21 -15.02 -0.63
N GLY A 182 -2.84 -14.53 -1.69
CA GLY A 182 -4.18 -13.95 -1.54
C GLY A 182 -4.71 -13.29 -2.78
N PHE A 183 -5.92 -12.79 -2.64
CA PHE A 183 -6.62 -12.02 -3.66
C PHE A 183 -7.00 -10.65 -3.10
N GLY A 184 -6.88 -9.64 -3.94
CA GLY A 184 -7.16 -8.26 -3.60
C GLY A 184 -7.94 -7.55 -4.69
N LEU A 185 -8.75 -6.59 -4.26
CA LEU A 185 -9.36 -5.60 -5.13
C LEU A 185 -8.94 -4.22 -4.65
N GLY A 186 -8.69 -3.31 -5.58
CA GLY A 186 -8.29 -1.96 -5.24
C GLY A 186 -8.63 -0.95 -6.32
N ALA A 187 -8.52 0.32 -5.94
CA ALA A 187 -8.77 1.45 -6.81
C ALA A 187 -7.68 2.51 -6.59
N LEU A 188 -7.38 3.24 -7.66
CA LEU A 188 -6.56 4.45 -7.56
C LEU A 188 -7.45 5.61 -7.12
N TYR A 189 -7.00 6.33 -6.09
CA TYR A 189 -7.64 7.54 -5.61
C TYR A 189 -6.78 8.77 -5.93
N PRO A 190 -7.12 9.55 -6.95
CA PRO A 190 -6.40 10.78 -7.26
C PRO A 190 -6.67 11.82 -6.17
N LYS A 191 -5.63 12.46 -5.64
CA LYS A 191 -5.78 13.75 -4.95
C LYS A 191 -5.44 14.87 -5.92
N THR A 192 -6.29 15.90 -5.91
CA THR A 192 -6.07 17.20 -6.53
C THR A 192 -5.50 18.19 -5.53
#